data_AF-A0A8H6BXP0-F1
#
_entry.id   AF-A0A8H6BXP0-F1
#
_cell.length_a   1.000
_cell.length_b   1.000
_cell.length_c   1.000
_cell.angle_alpha   90.00
_cell.angle_beta   90.00
_cell.angle_gamma   90.00
#
_symmetry.space_group_name_H-M   'P 1'
#
loop_
_entity.id
_entity.type
_entity.pdbx_description
1 polymer ?
#
loop_
_entity_poly.entity_id
_entity_poly.type
_entity_poly.pdbx_seq_one_letter_code
_entity_poly.pdbx_strand_id
1 'polypeptide(L)'
;MDSDATNRFVPEYRRTNFKNKGRFQSDELRRRRETHQVDLRKQKREEVLAKRRNYANQGNESEDEEEYNPNANNDENQFYNKLKQDLPKMLEMIQAPDFDSQLAATVKFRQILSREHNPPIDLVIQSGVIPLWLSL
;
A
#
# COMPACT_ATOMS: atom_id res chain seq x y z
N MET A 1 -44.68 27.07 50.25
CA MET A 1 -44.34 25.65 50.40
C MET A 1 -44.42 25.06 49.01
N ASP A 2 -43.30 24.51 48.51
CA ASP A 2 -43.23 23.38 47.56
C ASP A 2 -41.78 23.26 47.04
N SER A 3 -40.88 23.11 48.00
CA SER A 3 -39.46 22.79 47.80
C SER A 3 -39.28 21.27 47.68
N ASP A 4 -40.03 20.63 46.79
CA ASP A 4 -40.02 19.15 46.64
C ASP A 4 -40.00 18.67 45.17
N ALA A 5 -39.59 19.53 44.22
CA ALA A 5 -39.47 19.16 42.81
C ALA A 5 -38.08 18.61 42.43
N THR A 6 -37.12 18.53 43.35
CA THR A 6 -35.70 18.24 43.05
C THR A 6 -35.29 16.78 43.20
N ASN A 7 -36.19 15.86 43.57
CA ASN A 7 -35.83 14.45 43.81
C ASN A 7 -36.64 13.42 43.01
N ARG A 8 -37.03 13.75 41.77
CA ARG A 8 -37.54 12.71 40.85
C ARG A 8 -36.36 11.84 40.41
N PHE A 9 -36.31 10.58 40.84
CA PHE A 9 -35.29 9.62 40.43
C PHE A 9 -35.27 9.50 38.90
N VAL A 10 -34.21 10.03 38.28
CA VAL A 10 -33.98 9.89 36.84
C VAL A 10 -32.98 8.75 36.65
N PRO A 11 -33.35 7.68 35.93
CA PRO A 11 -32.44 6.58 35.65
C PRO A 11 -31.13 7.06 35.01
N GLU A 12 -30.00 6.49 35.44
CA GLU A 12 -28.64 6.84 34.99
C GLU A 12 -28.53 6.90 33.46
N TYR A 13 -29.08 5.91 32.75
CA TYR A 13 -29.08 5.87 31.27
C TYR A 13 -29.81 7.04 30.61
N ARG A 14 -30.80 7.66 31.29
CA ARG A 14 -31.49 8.87 30.79
C ARG A 14 -30.68 10.12 31.12
N ARG A 15 -29.98 10.16 32.25
CA ARG A 15 -29.12 11.28 32.66
C ARG A 15 -27.87 11.40 31.78
N THR A 16 -27.23 10.29 31.46
CA THR A 16 -25.99 10.25 30.64
C THR A 16 -26.27 10.56 29.17
N ASN A 17 -27.47 10.22 28.67
CA ASN A 17 -27.89 10.50 27.29
C ASN A 17 -28.56 11.88 27.11
N PHE A 18 -28.96 12.55 28.19
CA PHE A 18 -29.55 13.89 28.10
C PHE A 18 -28.53 14.90 27.58
N LYS A 19 -28.91 15.66 26.54
CA LYS A 19 -28.06 16.65 25.85
C LYS A 19 -26.69 16.11 25.41
N ASN A 20 -26.58 14.81 25.08
CA ASN A 20 -25.33 14.17 24.66
C ASN A 20 -24.15 14.35 25.66
N LYS A 21 -24.42 14.60 26.95
CA LYS A 21 -23.37 14.88 27.94
C LYS A 21 -22.39 13.71 28.12
N GLY A 22 -22.85 12.48 27.86
CA GLY A 22 -22.03 11.27 27.79
C GLY A 22 -21.15 11.14 26.55
N ARG A 23 -21.46 11.80 25.43
CA ARG A 23 -20.72 11.63 24.15
C ARG A 23 -19.33 12.26 24.14
N PHE A 24 -19.10 13.26 24.98
CA PHE A 24 -17.82 13.95 25.11
C PHE A 24 -17.01 13.46 26.32
N GLN A 25 -17.49 12.42 27.01
CA GLN A 25 -16.71 11.77 28.06
C GLN A 25 -15.54 11.00 27.44
N SER A 26 -14.39 11.06 28.09
CA SER A 26 -13.16 10.40 27.62
C SER A 26 -13.37 8.92 27.33
N ASP A 27 -14.12 8.22 28.20
CA ASP A 27 -14.40 6.79 28.09
C ASP A 27 -15.30 6.46 26.90
N GLU A 28 -16.31 7.29 26.62
CA GLU A 28 -17.20 7.09 25.46
C GLU A 28 -16.48 7.41 24.14
N LEU A 29 -15.58 8.42 24.13
CA LEU A 29 -14.72 8.70 22.98
C LEU A 29 -13.74 7.55 22.70
N ARG A 30 -13.17 6.96 23.77
CA ARG A 30 -12.31 5.78 23.65
C ARG A 30 -13.08 4.58 23.11
N ARG A 31 -14.25 4.29 23.68
CA ARG A 31 -15.14 3.22 23.21
C ARG A 31 -15.53 3.41 21.75
N ARG A 32 -15.85 4.65 21.33
CA ARG A 32 -16.19 4.97 19.94
C ARG A 32 -15.02 4.76 18.98
N ARG A 33 -13.79 5.09 19.39
CA ARG A 33 -12.58 4.81 18.59
C ARG A 33 -12.34 3.30 18.43
N GLU A 34 -12.47 2.56 19.52
CA GLU A 34 -12.30 1.11 19.52
C GLU A 34 -13.36 0.43 18.65
N THR A 35 -14.64 0.81 18.75
CA THR A 35 -15.70 0.25 17.89
C THR A 35 -15.50 0.63 16.43
N HIS A 36 -15.20 1.91 16.11
CA HIS A 36 -14.94 2.31 14.73
C HIS A 36 -13.77 1.54 14.10
N GLN A 37 -12.69 1.32 14.85
CA GLN A 37 -11.54 0.58 14.32
C GLN A 37 -11.91 -0.88 14.03
N VAL A 38 -12.69 -1.52 14.91
CA VAL A 38 -13.18 -2.89 14.70
C VAL A 38 -14.11 -2.95 13.50
N ASP A 39 -15.03 -1.99 13.36
CA ASP A 39 -15.95 -1.89 12.24
C ASP A 39 -15.20 -1.71 10.91
N LEU A 40 -14.20 -0.83 10.86
CA LEU A 40 -13.33 -0.66 9.69
C LEU A 40 -12.58 -1.95 9.33
N ARG A 41 -12.06 -2.68 10.31
CA ARG A 41 -11.39 -3.96 10.07
C ARG A 41 -12.36 -5.02 9.55
N LYS A 42 -13.58 -5.05 10.10
CA LYS A 42 -14.64 -5.97 9.68
C LYS A 42 -15.10 -5.65 8.26
N GLN A 43 -15.35 -4.38 7.95
CA GLN A 43 -15.73 -3.92 6.63
C GLN A 43 -14.66 -4.23 5.59
N LYS A 44 -13.38 -3.97 5.89
CA LYS A 44 -12.27 -4.35 4.99
C LYS A 44 -12.18 -5.86 4.79
N ARG A 45 -12.36 -6.66 5.84
CA ARG A 45 -12.40 -8.13 5.71
C ARG A 45 -13.57 -8.60 4.86
N GLU A 46 -14.76 -8.01 5.06
CA GLU A 46 -15.96 -8.32 4.30
C GLU A 46 -15.84 -7.91 2.83
N GLU A 47 -15.25 -6.76 2.55
CA GLU A 47 -14.95 -6.28 1.20
C GLU A 47 -13.98 -7.21 0.47
N VAL A 48 -12.90 -7.65 1.13
CA VAL A 48 -11.96 -8.64 0.56
C VAL A 48 -12.66 -9.98 0.29
N LEU A 49 -13.53 -10.43 1.20
CA LEU A 49 -14.35 -11.64 1.02
C LEU A 49 -15.40 -11.48 -0.08
N ALA A 50 -15.99 -10.30 -0.25
CA ALA A 50 -16.94 -9.99 -1.31
C ALA A 50 -16.25 -9.95 -2.67
N LYS A 51 -15.09 -9.27 -2.78
CA LYS A 51 -14.23 -9.29 -3.96
C LYS A 51 -13.90 -10.72 -4.38
N ARG A 52 -13.41 -11.55 -3.44
CA ARG A 52 -13.13 -12.98 -3.72
C ARG A 52 -14.35 -13.79 -4.18
N ARG A 53 -15.56 -13.49 -3.67
CA ARG A 53 -16.81 -14.14 -4.10
C ARG A 53 -17.30 -13.64 -5.46
N ASN A 54 -17.16 -12.35 -5.76
CA ASN A 54 -17.56 -11.76 -7.04
C ASN A 54 -16.63 -12.17 -8.19
N TYR A 55 -15.31 -12.24 -7.95
CA TYR A 55 -14.35 -12.73 -8.96
C TYR A 55 -14.56 -14.20 -9.33
N ALA A 56 -15.21 -15.01 -8.49
CA ALA A 56 -15.57 -16.38 -8.84
C ALA A 56 -16.80 -16.47 -9.78
N ASN A 57 -17.55 -15.38 -9.96
CA ASN A 57 -18.89 -15.44 -10.55
C ASN A 57 -19.17 -14.50 -11.73
N GLN A 58 -18.30 -13.55 -12.08
CA GLN A 58 -18.55 -12.68 -13.24
C GLN A 58 -17.26 -12.43 -14.03
N GLY A 59 -17.26 -12.95 -15.24
CA GLY A 59 -16.33 -12.55 -16.28
C GLY A 59 -16.74 -11.20 -16.86
N ASN A 60 -15.72 -10.36 -17.03
CA ASN A 60 -15.59 -9.25 -17.97
C ASN A 60 -16.37 -7.94 -17.72
N GLU A 61 -15.65 -6.88 -18.12
CA GLU A 61 -16.09 -5.54 -18.52
C GLU A 61 -16.07 -4.40 -17.46
N SER A 62 -14.92 -3.68 -17.45
CA SER A 62 -14.73 -2.21 -17.51
C SER A 62 -15.50 -1.28 -16.54
N GLU A 63 -14.97 -0.17 -16.02
CA GLU A 63 -13.81 0.69 -16.30
C GLU A 63 -13.62 1.62 -15.07
N ASP A 64 -12.39 2.08 -14.82
CA ASP A 64 -12.04 3.23 -13.96
C ASP A 64 -11.94 3.06 -12.42
N GLU A 65 -11.55 1.89 -11.93
CA GLU A 65 -10.80 1.77 -10.67
C GLU A 65 -9.51 1.01 -10.96
N GLU A 66 -8.37 1.51 -10.50
CA GLU A 66 -7.05 0.87 -10.58
C GLU A 66 -7.14 -0.58 -10.11
N GLU A 67 -7.43 -1.45 -11.06
CA GLU A 67 -7.67 -2.86 -10.86
C GLU A 67 -6.37 -3.45 -10.35
N TYR A 68 -6.42 -4.14 -9.21
CA TYR A 68 -5.35 -5.05 -8.82
C TYR A 68 -5.22 -6.08 -9.94
N ASN A 69 -4.40 -5.76 -10.94
CA ASN A 69 -4.22 -6.57 -12.12
C ASN A 69 -3.53 -7.85 -11.67
N PRO A 70 -4.19 -9.02 -11.72
CA PRO A 70 -3.57 -10.29 -11.36
C PRO A 70 -2.32 -10.59 -12.20
N ASN A 71 -2.23 -9.97 -13.40
CA ASN A 71 -1.08 -10.04 -14.28
C ASN A 71 0.05 -9.06 -13.94
N ALA A 72 -0.13 -8.08 -13.04
CA ALA A 72 0.97 -7.20 -12.62
C ALA A 72 2.14 -7.99 -12.03
N ASN A 73 1.84 -9.08 -11.31
CA ASN A 73 2.85 -10.02 -10.83
C ASN A 73 3.55 -10.75 -11.99
N ASN A 74 2.84 -11.04 -13.08
CA ASN A 74 3.40 -11.72 -14.25
C ASN A 74 4.31 -10.76 -15.03
N ASP A 75 3.89 -9.52 -15.23
CA ASP A 75 4.66 -8.48 -15.90
C ASP A 75 5.95 -8.13 -15.13
N GLU A 76 5.88 -8.05 -13.79
CA GLU A 76 7.07 -7.89 -12.95
C GLU A 76 8.02 -9.08 -13.08
N ASN A 77 7.51 -10.30 -13.00
CA ASN A 77 8.33 -11.50 -13.16
C ASN A 77 9.00 -11.56 -14.54
N GLN A 78 8.28 -11.22 -15.61
CA GLN A 78 8.84 -11.15 -16.97
C GLN A 78 9.94 -10.09 -17.07
N PHE A 79 9.70 -8.90 -16.51
CA PHE A 79 10.70 -7.83 -16.44
C PHE A 79 11.96 -8.29 -15.69
N TYR A 80 11.82 -8.90 -14.52
CA TYR A 80 12.95 -9.41 -13.73
C TYR A 80 13.74 -10.48 -14.48
N ASN A 81 13.06 -11.40 -15.16
CA ASN A 81 13.73 -12.43 -15.95
C ASN A 81 14.49 -11.85 -17.15
N LYS A 82 13.90 -10.90 -17.85
CA LYS A 82 14.56 -10.19 -18.95
C LYS A 82 15.77 -9.40 -18.45
N LEU A 83 15.63 -8.69 -17.34
CA LEU A 83 16.73 -7.93 -16.75
C LEU A 83 17.90 -8.84 -16.33
N LYS A 84 17.63 -10.01 -15.75
CA LYS A 84 18.66 -10.99 -15.44
C LYS A 84 19.47 -11.44 -16.66
N GLN A 85 18.83 -11.53 -17.82
CA GLN A 85 19.50 -11.87 -19.08
C GLN A 85 20.28 -10.67 -19.66
N ASP A 86 19.77 -9.46 -19.50
CA ASP A 86 20.39 -8.23 -20.03
C ASP A 86 21.57 -7.73 -19.17
N LEU A 87 21.58 -8.02 -17.86
CA LEU A 87 22.58 -7.53 -16.91
C LEU A 87 24.05 -7.83 -17.26
N PRO A 88 24.43 -9.06 -17.65
CA PRO A 88 25.81 -9.37 -18.02
C PRO A 88 26.30 -8.50 -19.18
N LYS A 89 25.45 -8.27 -20.19
CA LYS A 89 25.77 -7.42 -21.34
C LYS A 89 25.92 -5.95 -20.94
N MET A 90 25.08 -5.47 -20.03
CA MET A 90 25.19 -4.10 -19.52
C MET A 90 26.46 -3.88 -18.70
N LEU A 91 26.90 -4.89 -17.93
CA LEU A 91 28.18 -4.85 -17.21
C LEU A 91 29.38 -4.83 -18.16
N GLU A 92 29.36 -5.66 -19.21
CA GLU A 92 30.39 -5.67 -20.25
C GLU A 92 30.53 -4.30 -20.91
N MET A 93 29.40 -3.65 -21.22
CA MET A 93 29.39 -2.30 -21.80
C MET A 93 29.96 -1.23 -20.86
N ILE A 94 29.80 -1.39 -19.53
CA ILE A 94 30.41 -0.48 -18.53
C ILE A 94 31.93 -0.70 -18.43
N GLN A 95 32.38 -1.95 -18.56
CA GLN A 95 33.80 -2.29 -18.47
C GLN A 95 34.56 -2.01 -19.78
N ALA A 96 33.84 -1.84 -20.89
CA ALA A 96 34.43 -1.47 -22.17
C ALA A 96 35.15 -0.11 -22.07
N PRO A 97 36.27 0.09 -22.81
CA PRO A 97 37.02 1.35 -22.79
C PRO A 97 36.34 2.48 -23.58
N ASP A 98 35.20 2.19 -24.23
CA ASP A 98 34.46 3.13 -25.05
C ASP A 98 33.45 3.94 -24.21
N PHE A 99 33.55 5.27 -24.29
CA PHE A 99 32.70 6.18 -23.52
C PHE A 99 31.21 6.07 -23.91
N ASP A 100 30.90 5.89 -25.19
CA ASP A 100 29.53 5.79 -25.66
C ASP A 100 28.84 4.53 -25.11
N SER A 101 29.57 3.42 -25.05
CA SER A 101 29.13 2.16 -24.44
C SER A 101 28.88 2.31 -22.93
N GLN A 102 29.80 2.97 -22.22
CA GLN A 102 29.66 3.23 -20.78
C GLN A 102 28.44 4.12 -20.48
N LEU A 103 28.26 5.20 -21.25
CA LEU A 103 27.13 6.10 -21.12
C LEU A 103 25.81 5.38 -21.40
N ALA A 104 25.73 4.62 -22.50
CA ALA A 104 24.53 3.88 -22.88
C ALA A 104 24.12 2.87 -21.80
N ALA A 105 25.08 2.15 -21.21
CA ALA A 105 24.81 1.22 -20.12
C ALA A 105 24.37 1.94 -18.84
N THR A 106 25.05 3.02 -18.47
CA THR A 106 24.71 3.83 -17.28
C THR A 106 23.31 4.43 -17.38
N VAL A 107 22.92 4.95 -18.54
CA VAL A 107 21.57 5.46 -18.80
C VAL A 107 20.52 4.35 -18.62
N LYS A 108 20.78 3.14 -19.12
CA LYS A 108 19.87 2.00 -18.93
C LYS A 108 19.71 1.62 -17.45
N PHE A 109 20.80 1.55 -16.70
CA PHE A 109 20.73 1.30 -15.26
C PHE A 109 19.91 2.38 -14.54
N ARG A 110 20.13 3.66 -14.87
CA ARG A 110 19.32 4.76 -14.33
C ARG A 110 17.84 4.58 -14.64
N GLN A 111 17.48 4.24 -15.87
CA GLN A 111 16.08 4.01 -16.28
C GLN A 111 15.44 2.87 -15.48
N ILE A 112 16.15 1.75 -15.31
CA ILE A 112 15.70 0.59 -14.55
C ILE A 112 15.46 0.94 -13.07
N LEU A 113 16.38 1.71 -12.46
CA LEU A 113 16.30 2.10 -11.06
C LEU A 113 15.31 3.25 -10.80
N SER A 114 14.99 4.04 -11.82
CA SER A 114 14.02 5.15 -11.74
C SER A 114 12.58 4.70 -11.99
N ARG A 115 12.31 3.39 -11.99
CA ARG A 115 10.94 2.86 -12.07
C ARG A 115 10.17 3.24 -10.80
N GLU A 116 8.92 3.65 -10.99
CA GLU A 116 8.03 4.08 -9.90
C GLU A 116 7.68 2.94 -8.94
N HIS A 117 7.46 1.73 -9.46
CA HIS A 117 7.13 0.55 -8.66
C HIS A 117 8.21 -0.53 -8.74
N ASN A 118 8.56 -1.06 -7.56
CA ASN A 118 9.47 -2.19 -7.34
C ASN A 118 10.76 -2.15 -8.18
N PRO A 119 11.56 -1.06 -8.09
CA PRO A 119 12.83 -1.00 -8.79
C PRO A 119 13.74 -2.16 -8.34
N PRO A 120 14.47 -2.82 -9.25
CA PRO A 120 15.24 -4.03 -8.98
C PRO A 120 16.59 -3.72 -8.32
N ILE A 121 16.55 -3.04 -7.18
CA ILE A 121 17.71 -2.53 -6.45
C ILE A 121 18.65 -3.67 -6.06
N ASP A 122 18.13 -4.72 -5.41
CA ASP A 122 18.93 -5.85 -4.95
C ASP A 122 19.64 -6.58 -6.10
N LEU A 123 18.95 -6.72 -7.23
CA LEU A 123 19.51 -7.38 -8.40
C LEU A 123 20.68 -6.57 -8.98
N VAL A 124 20.56 -5.24 -9.01
CA VAL A 124 21.62 -4.34 -9.47
C VAL A 124 22.79 -4.29 -8.48
N ILE A 125 22.54 -4.37 -7.17
CA ILE A 125 23.61 -4.49 -6.16
C ILE A 125 24.38 -5.80 -6.37
N GLN A 126 23.66 -6.92 -6.52
CA GLN A 126 24.24 -8.25 -6.70
C GLN A 126 25.04 -8.40 -8.00
N SER A 127 24.74 -7.59 -9.03
CA SER A 127 25.49 -7.59 -10.28
C SER A 127 26.91 -7.01 -10.13
N GLY A 128 27.19 -6.30 -9.02
CA GLY A 128 28.52 -5.75 -8.74
C GLY A 128 28.86 -4.50 -9.55
N VAL A 129 27.85 -3.78 -10.06
CA VAL A 129 28.07 -2.57 -10.87
C VAL A 129 28.52 -1.35 -10.03
N ILE A 130 28.21 -1.32 -8.73
CA ILE A 130 28.44 -0.15 -7.87
C ILE A 130 29.91 0.28 -7.81
N PRO A 131 30.90 -0.62 -7.59
CA PRO A 131 32.31 -0.23 -7.62
C PRO A 131 32.75 0.36 -8.96
N LEU A 132 32.17 -0.09 -10.08
CA LEU A 132 32.50 0.40 -11.41
C LEU A 132 32.03 1.85 -11.61
N TRP A 133 30.86 2.21 -11.09
CA TRP A 133 30.36 3.59 -11.13
C TRP A 133 31.18 4.56 -10.30
N LEU A 134 31.85 4.09 -9.23
CA LEU A 134 32.75 4.93 -8.44
C LEU A 134 34.06 5.22 -9.18
N SER A 135 34.45 4.36 -10.13
CA SER A 135 35.67 4.49 -10.92
C SER A 135 35.46 5.11 -12.30
N LEU A 136 34.20 5.34 -12.69
CA LEU A 136 33.79 5.90 -13.98
C LEU A 136 33.98 7.42 -14.04
#